data_AF-J9DX05-F1
#
_entry.id   AF-J9DX05-F1
#
_cell.length_a   1.000
_cell.length_b   1.000
_cell.length_c   1.000
_cell.angle_alpha   90.00
_cell.angle_beta   90.00
_cell.angle_gamma   90.00
#
_symmetry.space_group_name_H-M   'P 1'
#
loop_
_entity.id
_entity.type
_entity.pdbx_description
1 polymer ?
#
loop_
_entity_poly.entity_id
_entity_poly.type
_entity_poly.pdbx_seq_one_letter_code
_entity_poly.pdbx_strand_id
1 'polypeptide(L)'
;METNRAKQMIDIFKRKFTDLNKSLQLAIESGDFALAQTIDAERQFLLVSFMKEGHDPDNDLIAFIEQCASENAELVTKMEAGLQMLSSTTHRTNKMMKGYNI
;
A
#
# COMPACT_ATOMS: atom_id res chain seq x y z
N MET A 1 -14.40 1.55 32.14
CA MET A 1 -14.81 2.41 31.00
C MET A 1 -13.67 2.61 29.99
N GLU A 2 -12.41 2.68 30.40
CA GLU A 2 -11.24 2.86 29.48
C GLU A 2 -11.04 1.73 28.45
N THR A 3 -11.28 0.48 28.82
CA THR A 3 -11.13 -0.69 27.93
C THR A 3 -12.03 -0.65 26.69
N ASN A 4 -13.19 0.01 26.78
CA ASN A 4 -14.13 0.11 25.65
C ASN A 4 -13.66 1.17 24.63
N ARG A 5 -12.97 2.21 25.09
CA ARG A 5 -12.45 3.29 24.22
C ARG A 5 -11.23 2.85 23.44
N ALA A 6 -10.30 2.13 24.08
CA ALA A 6 -9.13 1.58 23.40
C ALA A 6 -9.53 0.61 22.28
N LYS A 7 -10.48 -0.29 22.56
CA LYS A 7 -11.01 -1.23 21.56
C LYS A 7 -11.67 -0.51 20.38
N GLN A 8 -12.47 0.52 20.64
CA GLN A 8 -13.09 1.33 19.59
C GLN A 8 -12.05 2.04 18.71
N MET A 9 -10.95 2.54 19.29
CA MET A 9 -9.85 3.15 18.53
C MET A 9 -9.12 2.14 17.65
N ILE A 10 -8.85 0.93 18.16
CA ILE A 10 -8.27 -0.18 17.40
C ILE A 10 -9.17 -0.55 16.22
N ASP A 11 -10.48 -0.67 16.43
CA ASP A 11 -11.43 -1.03 15.37
C ASP A 11 -11.52 0.06 14.28
N ILE A 12 -11.50 1.34 14.68
CA ILE A 12 -11.45 2.48 13.74
C ILE A 12 -10.15 2.44 12.94
N PHE A 13 -9.01 2.18 13.59
CA PHE A 13 -7.72 2.05 12.93
C PHE A 13 -7.76 0.91 11.91
N LYS A 14 -8.15 -0.30 12.31
CA LYS A 14 -8.22 -1.48 11.44
C LYS A 14 -9.06 -1.19 10.20
N ARG A 15 -10.26 -0.63 10.38
CA ARG A 15 -11.15 -0.27 9.25
C ARG A 15 -10.49 0.74 8.30
N LYS A 16 -10.01 1.87 8.82
CA LYS A 16 -9.38 2.91 7.98
C LYS A 16 -8.16 2.38 7.25
N PHE A 17 -7.34 1.59 7.92
CA PHE A 17 -6.13 1.01 7.33
C PHE A 17 -6.47 0.01 6.22
N THR A 18 -7.48 -0.84 6.41
CA THR A 18 -7.99 -1.75 5.37
C THR A 18 -8.52 -0.99 4.16
N ASP A 19 -9.26 0.10 4.36
CA ASP A 19 -9.81 0.89 3.25
C ASP A 19 -8.70 1.59 2.44
N LEU A 20 -7.67 2.10 3.12
CA LEU A 20 -6.48 2.66 2.48
C LEU A 20 -5.70 1.59 1.71
N ASN A 21 -5.53 0.37 2.25
CA ASN A 21 -4.90 -0.74 1.55
C ASN A 21 -5.63 -1.10 0.25
N LYS A 22 -6.95 -1.22 0.29
CA LYS A 22 -7.76 -1.48 -0.91
C LYS A 22 -7.62 -0.38 -1.94
N SER A 23 -7.68 0.88 -1.50
CA SER A 23 -7.55 2.03 -2.39
C SER A 23 -6.16 2.10 -3.03
N LEU A 24 -5.11 1.79 -2.26
CA LEU A 24 -3.74 1.70 -2.77
C LEU A 24 -3.60 0.60 -3.83
N GLN A 25 -4.15 -0.58 -3.57
CA GLN A 25 -4.15 -1.68 -4.52
C GLN A 25 -4.82 -1.28 -5.84
N LEU A 26 -6.01 -0.65 -5.77
CA LEU A 26 -6.72 -0.20 -6.97
C LEU A 26 -5.94 0.89 -7.75
N ALA A 27 -5.28 1.81 -7.05
CA ALA A 27 -4.43 2.83 -7.67
C ALA A 27 -3.22 2.19 -8.39
N ILE A 28 -2.57 1.21 -7.76
CA ILE A 28 -1.47 0.45 -8.38
C ILE A 28 -1.95 -0.33 -9.61
N GLU A 29 -3.07 -1.05 -9.49
CA GLU A 29 -3.64 -1.86 -10.58
C GLU A 29 -4.09 -1.02 -11.78
N SER A 30 -4.57 0.21 -11.54
CA SER A 30 -4.94 1.17 -12.59
C SER A 30 -3.76 1.97 -13.15
N GLY A 31 -2.56 1.83 -12.56
CA GLY A 31 -1.35 2.56 -12.98
C GLY A 31 -1.32 4.03 -12.55
N ASP A 32 -2.22 4.46 -11.67
CA ASP A 32 -2.21 5.82 -11.09
C ASP A 32 -1.23 5.89 -9.91
N PHE A 33 0.06 5.96 -10.24
CA PHE A 33 1.13 5.97 -9.23
C PHE A 33 1.16 7.25 -8.39
N ALA A 34 0.64 8.37 -8.89
CA ALA A 34 0.55 9.62 -8.13
C ALA A 34 -0.50 9.51 -7.02
N LEU A 35 -1.66 8.94 -7.35
CA LEU A 35 -2.68 8.59 -6.37
C LEU A 35 -2.17 7.54 -5.38
N ALA A 36 -1.49 6.49 -5.87
CA ALA A 36 -0.91 5.45 -5.01
C ALA A 36 0.07 6.03 -3.98
N GLN A 37 0.95 6.95 -4.38
CA GLN A 37 1.88 7.62 -3.46
C GLN A 37 1.14 8.46 -2.41
N THR A 38 0.07 9.15 -2.79
CA THR A 38 -0.73 9.96 -1.86
C THR A 38 -1.41 9.09 -0.81
N ILE A 39 -2.04 7.98 -1.24
CA ILE A 39 -2.70 7.03 -0.35
C ILE A 39 -1.69 6.36 0.58
N ASP A 40 -0.52 5.98 0.08
CA ASP A 40 0.52 5.36 0.91
C ASP A 40 1.04 6.32 1.99
N ALA A 41 1.21 7.60 1.67
CA ALA A 41 1.62 8.61 2.65
C ALA A 41 0.57 8.76 3.78
N GLU A 42 -0.72 8.79 3.44
CA GLU A 42 -1.81 8.83 4.43
C GLU A 42 -1.82 7.56 5.29
N ARG A 43 -1.65 6.39 4.68
CA ARG A 43 -1.58 5.10 5.36
C ARG A 43 -0.43 5.03 6.35
N GLN A 44 0.77 5.47 5.94
CA GLN A 44 1.94 5.53 6.82
C GLN A 44 1.72 6.49 8.00
N PHE A 45 1.13 7.67 7.73
CA PHE A 45 0.79 8.63 8.77
C PHE A 45 -0.18 8.04 9.80
N LEU A 46 -1.22 7.32 9.34
CA LEU A 46 -2.18 6.64 10.21
C LEU A 46 -1.51 5.61 11.11
N LEU A 47 -0.64 4.75 10.55
CA LEU A 47 0.10 3.74 11.32
C LEU A 47 1.01 4.37 12.38
N VAL A 48 1.83 5.35 11.97
CA VAL A 48 2.77 6.01 12.90
C VAL A 48 2.03 6.73 14.01
N SER A 49 0.92 7.41 13.68
CA SER A 49 0.10 8.11 14.67
C SER A 49 -0.52 7.13 15.66
N PHE A 50 -1.08 6.02 15.16
CA PHE A 50 -1.67 4.99 15.98
C PHE A 50 -0.64 4.32 16.92
N MET A 51 0.56 3.99 16.43
CA MET A 51 1.62 3.41 17.25
C MET A 51 2.15 4.37 18.34
N LYS A 52 2.08 5.68 18.12
CA LYS A 52 2.51 6.70 19.10
C LYS A 52 1.53 6.89 20.25
N GLU A 53 0.27 6.51 20.09
CA GLU A 53 -0.76 6.68 21.13
C GLU A 53 -0.60 5.71 22.31
N GLY A 54 0.36 4.77 22.26
CA GLY A 54 0.72 3.93 23.41
C GLY A 54 -0.34 2.88 23.75
N HIS A 55 -0.94 2.26 22.72
CA HIS A 55 -1.82 1.11 22.89
C HIS A 55 -0.99 -0.14 23.18
N ASP A 56 -1.36 -0.92 24.19
CA ASP A 56 -0.76 -2.22 24.44
C ASP A 56 -1.28 -3.19 23.36
N PRO A 57 -0.44 -3.65 22.41
CA PRO A 57 -0.94 -4.39 21.27
C PRO A 57 -1.43 -5.76 21.71
N ASP A 58 -2.73 -6.01 21.56
CA ASP A 58 -3.27 -7.35 21.70
C ASP A 58 -2.83 -8.25 20.52
N ASN A 59 -2.90 -9.56 20.72
CA ASN A 59 -2.53 -10.53 19.69
C ASN A 59 -3.31 -10.33 18.37
N ASP A 60 -4.54 -9.82 18.44
CA ASP A 60 -5.39 -9.57 17.27
C ASP A 60 -4.90 -8.37 16.45
N LEU A 61 -4.38 -7.32 17.10
CA LEU A 61 -3.76 -6.18 16.44
C LEU A 61 -2.42 -6.56 15.82
N ILE A 62 -1.62 -7.37 16.50
CA ILE A 62 -0.35 -7.89 15.96
C ILE A 62 -0.61 -8.70 14.69
N ALA A 63 -1.53 -9.67 14.76
CA ALA A 63 -1.90 -10.49 13.61
C ALA A 63 -2.43 -9.65 12.44
N PHE A 64 -3.19 -8.59 12.73
CA PHE A 64 -3.65 -7.65 11.71
C PHE A 64 -2.49 -6.91 11.03
N ILE A 65 -1.52 -6.41 11.80
CA ILE A 65 -0.35 -5.70 11.27
C ILE A 65 0.52 -6.66 10.43
N GLU A 66 0.71 -7.90 10.88
CA GLU A 66 1.45 -8.93 10.14
C GLU A 66 0.77 -9.27 8.81
N GLN A 67 -0.55 -9.44 8.81
CA GLN A 67 -1.33 -9.65 7.58
C GLN A 67 -1.16 -8.47 6.61
N CYS A 68 -1.26 -7.24 7.11
CA CYS A 68 -1.04 -6.04 6.30
C CYS A 68 0.38 -5.97 5.73
N ALA A 69 1.40 -6.37 6.50
CA ALA A 69 2.78 -6.42 6.02
C ALA A 69 2.96 -7.46 4.90
N SER A 70 2.30 -8.61 5.00
CA SER A 70 2.32 -9.64 3.94
C SER A 70 1.64 -9.14 2.66
N GLU A 71 0.47 -8.50 2.77
CA GLU A 71 -0.24 -7.91 1.62
C GLU A 71 0.61 -6.84 0.94
N ASN A 72 1.32 -6.02 1.72
CA ASN A 72 2.23 -5.00 1.20
C ASN A 72 3.41 -5.60 0.44
N ALA A 73 4.01 -6.69 0.94
CA ALA A 73 5.09 -7.38 0.25
C ALA A 73 4.64 -7.93 -1.12
N GLU A 74 3.41 -8.43 -1.19
CA GLU A 74 2.81 -8.89 -2.44
C GLU A 74 2.58 -7.73 -3.43
N LEU A 75 2.08 -6.59 -2.96
CA LEU A 75 1.89 -5.38 -3.77
C LEU A 75 3.21 -4.86 -4.35
N VAL A 76 4.27 -4.82 -3.53
CA VAL A 76 5.63 -4.43 -3.99
C VAL A 76 6.11 -5.37 -5.09
N THR A 77 5.95 -6.69 -4.90
CA THR A 77 6.34 -7.68 -5.90
C THR A 77 5.59 -7.47 -7.23
N LYS A 78 4.27 -7.20 -7.16
CA LYS A 78 3.44 -6.89 -8.33
C LYS A 78 3.89 -5.61 -9.04
N MET A 79 4.21 -4.56 -8.28
CA MET A 79 4.74 -3.30 -8.82
C MET A 79 6.07 -3.50 -9.53
N GLU A 80 7.02 -4.22 -8.92
CA GLU A 80 8.32 -4.51 -9.52
C GLU A 80 8.19 -5.29 -10.84
N ALA A 81 7.32 -6.31 -10.86
CA ALA A 81 7.02 -7.05 -12.09
C ALA A 81 6.41 -6.14 -13.18
N GLY A 82 5.49 -5.25 -12.80
CA GLY A 82 4.91 -4.24 -13.71
C GLY A 82 5.95 -3.28 -14.29
N LEU A 83 6.87 -2.78 -13.46
CA LEU A 83 7.97 -1.91 -13.89
C LEU A 83 8.93 -2.61 -14.86
N GLN A 84 9.28 -3.88 -14.60
CA GLN A 84 10.11 -4.66 -15.51
C GLN A 84 9.44 -4.84 -16.88
N MET A 85 8.14 -5.13 -16.90
CA MET A 85 7.35 -5.25 -18.13
C MET A 85 7.29 -3.94 -18.91
N LEU A 86 7.03 -2.80 -18.23
CA LEU A 86 7.01 -1.47 -18.85
C LEU A 86 8.38 -1.07 -19.42
N SER A 87 9.46 -1.32 -18.68
CA SER A 87 10.84 -1.07 -19.13
C SER A 87 11.16 -1.87 -20.40
N SER A 88 10.81 -3.16 -20.42
CA SER A 88 11.02 -4.01 -21.60
C SER A 88 10.24 -3.54 -22.82
N THR A 89 8.99 -3.09 -22.63
CA THR A 89 8.11 -2.58 -23.69
C THR A 89 8.62 -1.25 -24.24
N THR A 90 9.06 -0.35 -23.35
CA THR A 90 9.66 0.94 -23.73
C THR A 90 10.95 0.73 -24.52
N HIS A 91 11.80 -0.21 -24.10
CA HIS A 91 13.03 -0.54 -24.81
C HIS A 91 12.76 -1.08 -26.23
N ARG A 92 11.77 -1.98 -26.37
CA ARG A 92 11.34 -2.49 -27.69
C ARG A 92 10.77 -1.39 -28.59
N THR A 93 9.91 -0.53 -28.04
CA THR A 93 9.31 0.60 -28.77
C THR A 93 10.37 1.59 -29.25
N ASN A 94 11.33 1.94 -28.39
CA ASN A 94 12.45 2.82 -28.75
C ASN A 94 13.36 2.20 -29.84
N LYS A 95 13.58 0.88 -29.81
CA LYS A 95 14.34 0.18 -30.86
C LYS A 95 13.59 0.18 -32.19
N MET A 96 12.28 -0.01 -32.19
CA MET A 96 11.44 0.09 -33.40
C MET A 96 11.43 1.50 -33.96
N MET A 97 11.20 2.53 -33.14
CA MET A 97 11.19 3.95 -33.56
C MET A 97 12.52 4.36 -34.21
N LYS A 98 13.66 3.91 -33.68
CA LYS A 98 14.98 4.13 -34.30
C LYS A 98 15.15 3.42 -35.65
N GLY A 99 14.45 2.32 -35.89
CA GLY A 99 14.46 1.60 -37.16
C GLY A 99 13.53 2.19 -38.22
N TYR A 100 12.51 2.96 -37.81
CA TYR A 100 11.58 3.66 -38.70
C TYR A 100 12.02 5.09 -39.06
N ASN A 101 13.02 5.65 -38.36
CA ASN A 101 13.74 6.84 -38.85
C ASN A 101 14.70 6.41 -39.97
N ILE A 102 14.16 6.26 -41.19
CA ILE A 102 14.88 6.23 -42.47
C ILE A 102 14.57 7.55 -43.17
#